data_AF-R5B305-F1
#
_entry.id   AF-R5B305-F1
#
_cell.length_a   1.000
_cell.length_b   1.000
_cell.length_c   1.000
_cell.angle_alpha   90.00
_cell.angle_beta   90.00
_cell.angle_gamma   90.00
#
_symmetry.space_group_name_H-M   'P 1'
#
loop_
_entity.id
_entity.type
_entity.pdbx_description
1 polymer ?
#
loop_
_entity_poly.entity_id
_entity_poly.type
_entity_poly.pdbx_seq_one_letter_code
_entity_poly.pdbx_strand_id
1 'polypeptide(L)'
;MNKNEIKKAFDEIEPDESAKERMYANILKKAAEQKEISAVKPAEAVPQKRRGVPAWQRWSSLAACVAAAVVIGLILPRIIKQPAVDDPPLLAVSPFEDVSGSEDFEKLGFCIYAPEGAENLYYCIYDGEIARIDFTLNGNEYTYEAAKLSGNFSRADGEAIGSASLNAEYNAVLDKLSPESWRAHWEKDGISFYLTNFDGASEEAISEAARLLMQ
;
A
#
# COMPACT_ATOMS: atom_id res chain seq x y z
N MET A 1 -35.50 16.48 -9.26
CA MET A 1 -34.33 17.09 -9.94
C MET A 1 -34.15 16.43 -11.30
N ASN A 2 -34.10 17.23 -12.36
CA ASN A 2 -34.02 16.74 -13.73
C ASN A 2 -32.53 16.51 -14.10
N LYS A 3 -32.19 15.39 -14.73
CA LYS A 3 -30.80 15.03 -15.11
C LYS A 3 -30.13 16.08 -16.00
N ASN A 4 -30.91 16.92 -16.67
CA ASN A 4 -30.43 18.00 -17.53
C ASN A 4 -29.94 19.24 -16.75
N GLU A 5 -30.43 19.46 -15.52
CA GLU A 5 -30.03 20.60 -14.69
C GLU A 5 -28.65 20.36 -14.05
N ILE A 6 -28.37 19.12 -13.65
CA ILE A 6 -27.09 18.73 -13.04
C ILE A 6 -25.95 18.83 -14.06
N LYS A 7 -26.18 18.40 -15.32
CA LYS A 7 -25.18 18.51 -16.39
C LYS A 7 -24.86 19.96 -16.73
N LYS A 8 -25.90 20.81 -16.79
CA LYS A 8 -25.72 22.25 -17.03
C LYS A 8 -24.92 22.92 -15.92
N ALA A 9 -25.20 22.58 -14.66
CA ALA A 9 -24.45 23.10 -13.52
C ALA A 9 -22.98 22.65 -13.50
N PHE A 10 -22.65 21.49 -14.08
CA PHE A 10 -21.26 21.01 -14.18
C PHE A 10 -20.50 21.69 -15.32
N ASP A 11 -21.14 21.85 -16.48
CA ASP A 11 -20.52 22.49 -17.66
C ASP A 11 -20.27 24.00 -17.46
N GLU A 12 -20.94 24.62 -16.50
CA GLU A 12 -20.82 26.05 -16.15
C GLU A 12 -19.75 26.32 -15.07
N ILE A 13 -19.16 25.26 -14.48
CA ILE A 13 -18.03 25.39 -13.54
C ILE A 13 -16.74 25.53 -14.35
N GLU A 14 -16.48 26.75 -14.81
CA GLU A 14 -15.18 27.08 -15.38
C GLU A 14 -14.17 27.30 -14.24
N PRO A 15 -12.99 26.66 -14.27
CA PRO A 15 -11.99 26.87 -13.23
C PRO A 15 -11.51 28.32 -13.26
N ASP A 16 -11.36 28.91 -12.08
CA ASP A 16 -10.82 30.27 -11.90
C ASP A 16 -9.52 30.45 -12.69
N GLU A 17 -9.33 31.61 -13.34
CA GLU A 17 -8.16 31.87 -14.19
C GLU A 17 -6.84 31.69 -13.43
N SER A 18 -6.81 31.97 -12.11
CA SER A 18 -5.64 31.71 -11.27
C SER A 18 -5.34 30.21 -11.14
N ALA A 19 -6.37 29.36 -11.11
CA ALA A 19 -6.21 27.91 -11.08
C ALA A 19 -5.66 27.38 -12.42
N LYS A 20 -6.12 27.93 -13.55
CA LYS A 20 -5.60 27.58 -14.88
C LYS A 20 -4.11 27.95 -15.02
N GLU A 21 -3.72 29.14 -14.56
CA GLU A 21 -2.32 29.59 -14.60
C GLU A 21 -1.40 28.69 -13.74
N ARG A 22 -1.82 28.35 -12.51
CA ARG A 22 -1.07 27.45 -11.62
C ARG A 22 -0.92 26.06 -12.24
N MET A 23 -1.97 25.53 -12.86
CA MET A 23 -1.93 24.24 -13.54
C MET A 23 -0.96 24.27 -14.72
N TYR A 24 -1.01 25.32 -15.54
CA TYR A 24 -0.12 25.48 -16.70
C TYR A 24 1.36 25.60 -16.28
N ALA A 25 1.65 26.40 -15.26
CA ALA A 25 3.00 26.53 -14.71
C ALA A 25 3.57 25.19 -14.20
N ASN A 26 2.73 24.39 -13.51
CA ASN A 26 3.12 23.08 -13.01
C ASN A 26 3.37 22.06 -14.14
N ILE A 27 2.60 22.10 -15.22
CA ILE A 27 2.81 21.25 -16.41
C ILE A 27 4.14 21.59 -17.08
N LEU A 28 4.43 22.88 -17.30
CA LEU A 28 5.68 23.33 -17.90
C LEU A 28 6.90 22.95 -17.05
N LYS A 29 6.80 23.12 -15.73
CA LYS A 29 7.86 22.74 -14.79
C LYS A 29 8.16 21.23 -14.87
N LYS A 30 7.13 20.39 -14.85
CA LYS A 30 7.29 18.93 -14.97
C LYS A 30 7.90 18.51 -16.32
N ALA A 31 7.50 19.17 -17.41
CA ALA A 31 8.06 18.90 -18.73
C ALA A 31 9.54 19.29 -18.83
N ALA A 32 9.97 20.37 -18.16
CA ALA A 32 11.37 20.78 -18.10
C ALA A 32 12.23 19.80 -17.28
N GLU A 33 11.75 19.36 -16.11
CA GLU A 33 12.43 18.38 -15.26
C GLU A 33 12.61 17.03 -15.97
N GLN A 34 11.61 16.59 -16.74
CA GLN A 34 11.70 15.35 -17.52
C GLN A 34 12.72 15.42 -18.67
N LYS A 35 12.96 16.64 -19.19
CA LYS A 35 13.96 16.92 -20.23
C LYS A 35 15.38 17.00 -19.66
N GLU A 36 15.54 17.52 -18.44
CA GLU A 36 16.80 17.52 -17.70
C GLU A 36 17.25 16.09 -17.33
N ILE A 37 16.32 15.24 -16.88
CA ILE A 37 16.62 13.83 -16.54
C ILE A 37 17.06 13.04 -17.78
N SER A 38 16.54 13.36 -18.96
CA SER A 38 16.92 12.71 -20.23
C SER A 38 18.22 13.26 -20.86
N ALA A 39 18.81 14.33 -20.30
CA ALA A 39 19.96 15.04 -20.88
C ALA A 39 21.30 14.76 -20.16
N VAL A 40 21.33 13.89 -19.15
CA VAL A 40 22.58 13.49 -18.47
C VAL A 40 23.43 12.63 -19.42
N LYS A 41 24.38 13.28 -20.10
CA LYS A 41 25.42 12.65 -20.93
C LYS A 41 26.47 11.94 -20.05
N PRO A 42 27.12 10.87 -20.56
CA PRO A 42 28.20 10.18 -19.85
C PRO A 42 29.44 11.07 -19.69
N ALA A 43 30.12 10.90 -18.55
CA ALA A 43 31.28 11.67 -18.11
C ALA A 43 32.45 11.68 -19.14
N GLU A 44 33.08 12.86 -19.24
CA GLU A 44 34.25 13.15 -20.08
C GLU A 44 35.50 12.38 -19.64
N ALA A 45 36.26 11.86 -20.62
CA ALA A 45 37.62 11.36 -20.43
C ALA A 45 38.65 12.28 -21.13
N VAL A 46 39.66 12.67 -20.36
CA VAL A 46 40.77 13.61 -20.66
C VAL A 46 41.66 13.12 -21.83
N PRO A 47 42.25 14.00 -22.67
CA PRO A 47 42.98 13.59 -23.87
C PRO A 47 44.45 13.25 -23.55
N GLN A 48 44.91 12.06 -23.95
CA GLN A 48 46.33 11.73 -24.01
C GLN A 48 46.87 11.57 -25.43
N LYS A 49 48.10 12.07 -25.57
CA LYS A 49 48.87 12.37 -26.79
C LYS A 49 48.96 11.21 -27.79
N ARG A 50 48.77 11.58 -29.06
CA ARG A 50 49.08 10.78 -30.26
C ARG A 50 50.57 10.39 -30.29
N ARG A 51 50.86 9.11 -30.41
CA ARG A 51 52.12 8.58 -30.99
C ARG A 51 51.76 7.49 -32.00
N GLY A 52 52.30 7.65 -33.21
CA GLY A 52 51.93 6.88 -34.40
C GLY A 52 52.32 5.40 -34.31
N VAL A 53 51.50 4.56 -34.93
CA VAL A 53 51.70 3.12 -35.05
C VAL A 53 51.50 2.72 -36.54
N PRO A 54 52.27 1.74 -37.07
CA PRO A 54 52.49 1.59 -38.52
C PRO A 54 51.30 0.98 -39.28
N ALA A 55 51.32 1.16 -40.60
CA ALA A 55 50.21 0.92 -41.54
C ALA A 55 49.65 -0.52 -41.63
N TRP A 56 50.19 -1.50 -40.89
CA TRP A 56 49.69 -2.87 -40.88
C TRP A 56 48.53 -3.11 -39.87
N GLN A 57 48.26 -2.16 -38.97
CA GLN A 57 47.18 -2.23 -37.97
C GLN A 57 45.84 -1.64 -38.47
N ARG A 58 45.53 -1.78 -39.77
CA ARG A 58 44.29 -1.26 -40.36
C ARG A 58 43.19 -2.31 -40.55
N TRP A 59 43.47 -3.59 -40.28
CA TRP A 59 42.52 -4.69 -40.53
C TRP A 59 42.02 -5.42 -39.28
N SER A 60 42.20 -4.88 -38.08
CA SER A 60 41.71 -5.49 -36.83
C SER A 60 40.26 -5.12 -36.46
N SER A 61 39.67 -4.08 -37.05
CA SER A 61 38.30 -3.64 -36.70
C SER A 61 37.18 -4.49 -37.32
N LEU A 62 37.46 -5.30 -38.34
CA LEU A 62 36.44 -6.17 -38.98
C LEU A 62 36.25 -7.50 -38.25
N ALA A 63 37.24 -7.98 -37.49
CA ALA A 63 37.14 -9.24 -36.74
C ALA A 63 36.36 -9.10 -35.41
N ALA A 64 36.39 -7.92 -34.78
CA ALA A 64 35.68 -7.68 -33.52
C ALA A 64 34.15 -7.61 -33.69
N CYS A 65 33.65 -7.10 -34.82
CA CYS A 65 32.20 -7.04 -35.08
C CYS A 65 31.59 -8.42 -35.39
N VAL A 66 32.36 -9.33 -35.99
CA VAL A 66 31.89 -10.70 -36.28
C VAL A 66 31.81 -11.52 -34.99
N ALA A 67 32.76 -11.36 -34.06
CA ALA A 67 32.71 -12.04 -32.76
C ALA A 67 31.53 -11.59 -31.87
N ALA A 68 31.17 -10.30 -31.89
CA ALA A 68 30.04 -9.78 -31.13
C ALA A 68 28.68 -10.31 -31.65
N ALA A 69 28.52 -10.53 -32.96
CA ALA A 69 27.28 -11.03 -33.54
C ALA A 69 27.01 -12.52 -33.20
N VAL A 70 28.05 -13.35 -33.06
CA VAL A 70 27.91 -14.78 -32.75
C VAL A 70 27.50 -15.02 -31.28
N VAL A 71 27.92 -14.16 -30.35
CA VAL A 71 27.53 -14.26 -28.93
C VAL A 71 26.07 -13.79 -28.70
N ILE A 72 25.63 -12.74 -29.41
CA ILE A 72 24.24 -12.25 -29.33
C ILE A 72 23.26 -13.25 -29.99
N GLY A 73 23.66 -13.90 -31.09
CA GLY A 73 22.82 -14.86 -31.82
C GLY A 73 22.52 -16.18 -31.09
N LEU A 74 23.34 -16.57 -30.11
CA LEU A 74 23.15 -17.81 -29.33
C LEU A 74 22.36 -17.61 -28.03
N ILE A 75 22.17 -16.37 -27.57
CA ILE A 75 21.40 -16.06 -26.34
C ILE A 75 19.98 -15.60 -26.67
N LEU A 76 19.73 -15.00 -27.84
CA LEU A 76 18.42 -14.44 -28.19
C LEU A 76 17.26 -15.45 -28.44
N PRO A 77 17.46 -16.71 -28.89
CA PRO A 77 16.30 -17.58 -29.12
C PRO A 77 15.65 -18.11 -27.82
N ARG A 78 16.26 -17.90 -26.64
CA ARG A 78 15.67 -18.27 -25.35
C ARG A 78 14.86 -17.17 -24.66
N ILE A 79 14.91 -15.93 -25.14
CA ILE A 79 14.14 -14.81 -24.55
C ILE A 79 12.87 -14.51 -25.36
N ILE A 80 12.78 -14.94 -26.62
CA ILE A 80 11.66 -14.59 -27.54
C ILE A 80 10.67 -15.77 -27.72
N LYS A 81 10.54 -16.65 -26.72
CA LYS A 81 9.45 -17.64 -26.67
C LYS A 81 8.91 -17.81 -25.25
N GLN A 82 8.38 -16.74 -24.70
CA GLN A 82 7.08 -16.87 -24.07
C GLN A 82 6.11 -16.09 -24.95
N PRO A 83 5.18 -16.73 -25.68
CA PRO A 83 3.95 -16.02 -25.99
C PRO A 83 3.43 -15.53 -24.64
N ALA A 84 3.02 -14.26 -24.57
CA ALA A 84 2.16 -13.83 -23.49
C ALA A 84 1.04 -14.87 -23.45
N VAL A 85 1.03 -15.69 -22.40
CA VAL A 85 -0.18 -16.39 -22.05
C VAL A 85 -1.10 -15.22 -21.72
N ASP A 86 -2.02 -14.91 -22.63
CA ASP A 86 -3.23 -14.19 -22.29
C ASP A 86 -3.94 -15.08 -21.27
N ASP A 87 -3.42 -15.12 -20.04
CA ASP A 87 -4.16 -15.63 -18.92
C ASP A 87 -5.42 -14.76 -18.93
N PRO A 88 -6.61 -15.35 -19.17
CA PRO A 88 -7.84 -14.59 -19.02
C PRO A 88 -7.75 -13.94 -17.63
N PRO A 89 -8.14 -12.66 -17.46
CA PRO A 89 -7.97 -11.99 -16.19
C PRO A 89 -8.51 -12.90 -15.11
N LEU A 90 -7.60 -13.48 -14.32
CA LEU A 90 -7.99 -14.28 -13.18
C LEU A 90 -8.80 -13.31 -12.35
N LEU A 91 -10.07 -13.65 -12.13
CA LEU A 91 -10.89 -12.90 -11.19
C LEU A 91 -10.07 -12.87 -9.91
N ALA A 92 -9.49 -11.71 -9.60
CA ALA A 92 -8.73 -11.54 -8.38
C ALA A 92 -9.69 -11.94 -7.27
N VAL A 93 -9.37 -13.02 -6.57
CA VAL A 93 -10.17 -13.46 -5.44
C VAL A 93 -10.22 -12.25 -4.50
N SER A 94 -11.42 -11.88 -4.10
CA SER A 94 -11.61 -10.79 -3.15
C SER A 94 -10.70 -11.06 -1.94
N PRO A 95 -9.90 -10.09 -1.49
CA PRO A 95 -9.12 -10.26 -0.26
C PRO A 95 -10.04 -10.38 0.97
N PHE A 96 -11.33 -10.09 0.83
CA PHE A 96 -12.34 -10.23 1.87
C PHE A 96 -13.18 -11.48 1.66
N GLU A 97 -13.22 -12.32 2.68
CA GLU A 97 -14.12 -13.45 2.81
C GLU A 97 -15.11 -13.17 3.96
N ASP A 98 -16.37 -12.90 3.62
CA ASP A 98 -17.44 -12.74 4.61
C ASP A 98 -17.74 -14.07 5.29
N VAL A 99 -17.82 -14.07 6.62
CA VAL A 99 -18.12 -15.25 7.42
C VAL A 99 -19.32 -15.02 8.33
N SER A 100 -19.93 -16.10 8.83
CA SER A 100 -21.19 -16.02 9.58
C SER A 100 -20.98 -15.70 11.05
N GLY A 101 -19.80 -15.97 11.60
CA GLY A 101 -19.51 -15.77 13.02
C GLY A 101 -18.06 -16.04 13.40
N SER A 102 -17.80 -15.99 14.71
CA SER A 102 -16.46 -16.14 15.29
C SER A 102 -15.88 -17.56 15.12
N GLU A 103 -16.75 -18.56 15.03
CA GLU A 103 -16.40 -19.96 14.81
C GLU A 103 -15.75 -20.19 13.45
N ASP A 104 -16.12 -19.40 12.44
CA ASP A 104 -15.53 -19.51 11.11
C ASP A 104 -14.05 -19.07 11.07
N PHE A 105 -13.56 -18.38 12.12
CA PHE A 105 -12.14 -18.05 12.29
C PHE A 105 -11.28 -19.27 12.67
N GLU A 106 -11.87 -20.41 13.07
CA GLU A 106 -11.12 -21.63 13.43
C GLU A 106 -10.10 -22.05 12.35
N LYS A 107 -10.38 -21.77 11.06
CA LYS A 107 -9.45 -22.05 9.95
C LYS A 107 -8.13 -21.27 10.02
N LEU A 108 -8.07 -20.17 10.76
CA LEU A 108 -6.85 -19.39 11.07
C LEU A 108 -6.08 -19.99 12.27
N GLY A 109 -6.66 -21.01 12.92
CA GLY A 109 -6.12 -21.65 14.10
C GLY A 109 -6.21 -20.79 15.36
N PHE A 110 -7.19 -19.88 15.42
CA PHE A 110 -7.63 -19.12 16.61
C PHE A 110 -9.03 -18.55 16.35
N CYS A 111 -9.72 -18.12 17.41
CA CYS A 111 -10.99 -17.38 17.32
C CYS A 111 -10.88 -16.08 18.10
N ILE A 112 -11.55 -15.05 17.61
CA ILE A 112 -11.81 -13.81 18.33
C ILE A 112 -13.31 -13.60 18.45
N TYR A 113 -13.74 -12.93 19.51
CA TYR A 113 -15.14 -12.69 19.81
C TYR A 113 -15.37 -11.20 20.03
N ALA A 114 -16.55 -10.72 19.65
CA ALA A 114 -16.98 -9.37 20.01
C ALA A 114 -17.22 -9.26 21.52
N PRO A 115 -17.08 -8.06 22.11
CA PRO A 115 -17.35 -7.87 23.53
C PRO A 115 -18.85 -8.00 23.83
N GLU A 116 -19.19 -8.34 25.08
CA GLU A 116 -20.59 -8.36 25.52
C GLU A 116 -21.25 -6.99 25.33
N GLY A 117 -22.50 -6.99 24.82
CA GLY A 117 -23.24 -5.77 24.53
C GLY A 117 -22.90 -5.11 23.18
N ALA A 118 -22.04 -5.72 22.37
CA ALA A 118 -21.80 -5.27 21.01
C ALA A 118 -23.02 -5.49 20.10
N GLU A 119 -23.24 -4.54 19.19
CA GLU A 119 -24.31 -4.53 18.20
C GLU A 119 -23.72 -4.45 16.78
N ASN A 120 -24.57 -4.61 15.74
CA ASN A 120 -24.19 -4.46 14.33
C ASN A 120 -22.95 -5.26 13.91
N LEU A 121 -22.89 -6.53 14.33
CA LEU A 121 -21.71 -7.36 14.11
C LEU A 121 -21.56 -7.77 12.65
N TYR A 122 -20.36 -7.58 12.12
CA TYR A 122 -19.95 -8.06 10.81
C TYR A 122 -18.59 -8.76 10.93
N TYR A 123 -18.51 -9.96 10.36
CA TYR A 123 -17.34 -10.83 10.46
C TYR A 123 -16.75 -11.04 9.08
N CYS A 124 -15.45 -10.83 8.93
CA CYS A 124 -14.76 -11.13 7.70
C CYS A 124 -13.34 -11.63 7.97
N ILE A 125 -12.82 -12.39 7.01
CA ILE A 125 -11.41 -12.78 6.96
C ILE A 125 -10.76 -12.00 5.84
N TYR A 126 -9.73 -11.25 6.22
CA TYR A 126 -9.00 -10.37 5.34
C TYR A 126 -7.66 -10.99 4.97
N ASP A 127 -7.33 -10.97 3.68
CA ASP A 127 -6.14 -11.58 3.06
C ASP A 127 -5.93 -13.06 3.40
N GLY A 128 -6.97 -13.76 3.86
CA GLY A 128 -6.93 -15.16 4.27
C GLY A 128 -6.20 -15.41 5.60
N GLU A 129 -5.70 -14.37 6.28
CA GLU A 129 -4.84 -14.50 7.48
C GLU A 129 -5.34 -13.68 8.67
N ILE A 130 -6.16 -12.66 8.44
CA ILE A 130 -6.60 -11.70 9.46
C ILE A 130 -8.07 -11.92 9.78
N ALA A 131 -8.39 -12.26 11.04
CA ALA A 131 -9.76 -12.26 11.53
C ALA A 131 -10.17 -10.81 11.82
N ARG A 132 -11.35 -10.40 11.35
CA ARG A 132 -11.89 -9.06 11.62
C ARG A 132 -13.35 -9.14 12.06
N ILE A 133 -13.65 -8.37 13.11
CA ILE A 133 -15.01 -8.09 13.58
C ILE A 133 -15.21 -6.58 13.56
N ASP A 134 -16.16 -6.11 12.77
CA ASP A 134 -16.70 -4.76 12.90
C ASP A 134 -17.94 -4.82 13.80
N PHE A 135 -18.04 -3.88 14.74
CA PHE A 135 -19.18 -3.81 15.66
C PHE A 135 -19.40 -2.40 16.19
N THR A 136 -20.60 -2.16 16.73
CA THR A 136 -20.93 -0.96 17.49
C THR A 136 -20.93 -1.30 18.98
N LEU A 137 -20.33 -0.47 19.83
CA LEU A 137 -20.41 -0.58 21.28
C LEU A 137 -20.62 0.80 21.90
N ASN A 138 -21.64 0.94 22.74
CA ASN A 138 -22.00 2.21 23.39
C ASN A 138 -22.16 3.38 22.40
N GLY A 139 -22.62 3.09 21.18
CA GLY A 139 -22.84 4.08 20.12
C GLY A 139 -21.63 4.43 19.26
N ASN A 140 -20.46 3.82 19.50
CA ASN A 140 -19.28 4.01 18.66
C ASN A 140 -18.95 2.76 17.84
N GLU A 141 -18.43 2.95 16.62
CA GLU A 141 -18.00 1.91 15.70
C GLU A 141 -16.55 1.51 15.92
N TYR A 142 -16.28 0.20 15.93
CA TYR A 142 -14.96 -0.36 16.14
C TYR A 142 -14.65 -1.41 15.09
N THR A 143 -13.38 -1.47 14.69
CA THR A 143 -12.82 -2.58 13.91
C THR A 143 -11.81 -3.31 14.81
N TYR A 144 -12.12 -4.56 15.14
CA TYR A 144 -11.27 -5.47 15.92
C TYR A 144 -10.65 -6.52 15.01
N GLU A 145 -9.33 -6.55 14.97
CA GLU A 145 -8.54 -7.37 14.06
C GLU A 145 -7.53 -8.22 14.85
N ALA A 146 -7.32 -9.46 14.41
CA ALA A 146 -6.32 -10.35 15.00
C ALA A 146 -5.66 -11.23 13.95
N ALA A 147 -4.36 -11.47 14.11
CA ALA A 147 -3.59 -12.31 13.19
C ALA A 147 -2.29 -12.83 13.83
N LYS A 148 -1.78 -13.94 13.30
CA LYS A 148 -0.42 -14.45 13.60
C LYS A 148 0.63 -13.77 12.71
N LEU A 149 0.49 -12.45 12.55
CA LEU A 149 1.35 -11.61 11.71
C LEU A 149 2.18 -10.67 12.60
N SER A 150 3.38 -10.37 12.13
CA SER A 150 4.23 -9.35 12.71
C SER A 150 3.96 -7.97 12.10
N GLY A 151 4.16 -6.92 12.88
CA GLY A 151 4.01 -5.54 12.42
C GLY A 151 2.55 -5.07 12.48
N ASN A 152 2.33 -3.85 12.00
CA ASN A 152 1.01 -3.23 12.02
C ASN A 152 0.21 -3.61 10.77
N PHE A 153 -0.78 -4.48 10.95
CA PHE A 153 -1.79 -4.80 9.94
C PHE A 153 -3.15 -4.12 10.21
N SER A 154 -3.23 -3.27 11.24
CA SER A 154 -4.43 -2.46 11.41
C SER A 154 -4.62 -1.54 10.22
N ARG A 155 -5.87 -1.29 9.87
CA ARG A 155 -6.23 -0.39 8.77
C ARG A 155 -6.09 1.10 9.12
N ALA A 156 -5.55 1.40 10.30
CA ALA A 156 -5.37 2.76 10.75
C ALA A 156 -4.10 3.36 10.17
N ASP A 157 -4.27 4.28 9.22
CA ASP A 157 -3.20 5.03 8.62
C ASP A 157 -2.59 6.04 9.62
N GLY A 158 -1.27 6.24 9.50
CA GLY A 158 -0.54 7.25 10.24
C GLY A 158 0.26 6.72 11.43
N GLU A 159 1.25 7.53 11.81
CA GLU A 159 2.09 7.30 12.99
C GLU A 159 1.39 7.81 14.25
N ALA A 160 1.69 7.17 15.38
CA ALA A 160 1.18 7.61 16.67
C ALA A 160 1.74 9.01 17.02
N ILE A 161 0.85 9.94 17.36
CA ILE A 161 1.22 11.28 17.87
C ILE A 161 1.29 11.31 19.41
N GLY A 162 0.86 10.23 20.05
CA GLY A 162 0.99 9.98 21.49
C GLY A 162 0.60 8.53 21.80
N SER A 163 1.15 7.96 22.87
CA SER A 163 0.87 6.58 23.27
C SER A 163 0.77 6.47 24.79
N ALA A 164 -0.10 5.57 25.26
CA ALA A 164 -0.28 5.26 26.67
C ALA A 164 -0.36 3.74 26.89
N SER A 165 0.14 3.25 28.03
CA SER A 165 0.01 1.84 28.41
C SER A 165 -1.41 1.55 28.91
N LEU A 166 -2.07 0.54 28.34
CA LEU A 166 -3.41 0.09 28.77
C LEU A 166 -3.36 -1.07 29.76
N ASN A 167 -2.46 -2.03 29.52
CA ASN A 167 -2.32 -3.25 30.32
C ASN A 167 -0.89 -3.80 30.17
N ALA A 168 -0.22 -4.06 31.29
CA ALA A 168 1.18 -4.52 31.27
C ALA A 168 1.34 -6.03 31.02
N GLU A 169 0.32 -6.83 31.30
CA GLU A 169 0.34 -8.30 31.11
C GLU A 169 0.38 -8.67 29.63
N TYR A 170 -0.39 -7.96 28.80
CA TYR A 170 -0.45 -8.19 27.35
C TYR A 170 0.38 -7.20 26.53
N ASN A 171 1.21 -6.39 27.20
CA ASN A 171 1.92 -5.25 26.59
C ASN A 171 0.98 -4.36 25.75
N ALA A 172 -0.23 -4.13 26.26
CA ALA A 172 -1.25 -3.39 25.55
C ALA A 172 -0.95 -1.89 25.56
N VAL A 173 -0.99 -1.28 24.38
CA VAL A 173 -0.74 0.15 24.17
C VAL A 173 -1.93 0.76 23.46
N LEU A 174 -2.28 1.98 23.86
CA LEU A 174 -3.21 2.85 23.14
C LEU A 174 -2.43 3.95 22.44
N ASP A 175 -2.47 3.94 21.11
CA ASP A 175 -1.95 5.01 20.26
C ASP A 175 -3.05 6.01 19.92
N LYS A 176 -2.72 7.29 20.06
CA LYS A 176 -3.45 8.40 19.46
C LYS A 176 -2.91 8.63 18.06
N LEU A 177 -3.75 8.54 17.04
CA LEU A 177 -3.37 8.75 15.64
C LEU A 177 -3.74 10.15 15.16
N SER A 178 -4.90 10.63 15.61
CA SER A 178 -5.42 11.96 15.32
C SER A 178 -6.21 12.49 16.53
N PRO A 179 -6.73 13.72 16.51
CA PRO A 179 -7.65 14.19 17.54
C PRO A 179 -8.88 13.30 17.77
N GLU A 180 -9.32 12.57 16.73
CA GLU A 180 -10.58 11.80 16.69
C GLU A 180 -10.36 10.31 16.38
N SER A 181 -9.10 9.84 16.35
CA SER A 181 -8.79 8.46 15.95
C SER A 181 -7.77 7.83 16.87
N TRP A 182 -8.06 6.59 17.25
CA TRP A 182 -7.28 5.82 18.22
C TRP A 182 -7.06 4.40 17.72
N ARG A 183 -5.95 3.81 18.17
CA ARG A 183 -5.61 2.42 17.92
C ARG A 183 -5.07 1.78 19.19
N ALA A 184 -5.78 0.80 19.73
CA ALA A 184 -5.22 -0.08 20.75
C ALA A 184 -4.58 -1.29 20.07
N HIS A 185 -3.45 -1.76 20.61
CA HIS A 185 -2.81 -2.97 20.15
C HIS A 185 -2.17 -3.74 21.29
N TRP A 186 -2.17 -5.07 21.21
CA TRP A 186 -1.61 -5.97 22.23
C TRP A 186 -1.26 -7.33 21.62
N GLU A 187 -0.55 -8.16 22.38
CA GLU A 187 -0.19 -9.52 21.97
C GLU A 187 -0.60 -10.51 23.06
N LYS A 188 -1.20 -11.64 22.65
CA LYS A 188 -1.54 -12.77 23.55
C LYS A 188 -1.37 -14.08 22.78
N ASP A 189 -0.66 -15.03 23.39
CA ASP A 189 -0.43 -16.37 22.82
C ASP A 189 0.16 -16.38 21.39
N GLY A 190 1.02 -15.40 21.07
CA GLY A 190 1.63 -15.24 19.74
C GLY A 190 0.68 -14.73 18.66
N ILE A 191 -0.47 -14.18 19.07
CA ILE A 191 -1.44 -13.51 18.20
C ILE A 191 -1.37 -12.01 18.51
N SER A 192 -1.21 -11.22 17.45
CA SER A 192 -1.28 -9.76 17.51
C SER A 192 -2.74 -9.33 17.37
N PHE A 193 -3.14 -8.32 18.14
CA PHE A 193 -4.49 -7.79 18.15
C PHE A 193 -4.47 -6.28 17.95
N TYR A 194 -5.45 -5.77 17.22
CA TYR A 194 -5.67 -4.35 16.98
C TYR A 194 -7.14 -4.01 17.16
N LEU A 195 -7.42 -2.93 17.88
CA LEU A 195 -8.75 -2.31 17.95
C LEU A 195 -8.62 -0.88 17.47
N THR A 196 -9.41 -0.50 16.46
CA THR A 196 -9.37 0.84 15.88
C THR A 196 -10.74 1.48 15.94
N ASN A 197 -10.73 2.81 16.05
CA ASN A 197 -11.92 3.64 16.04
C ASN A 197 -11.66 4.89 15.18
N PHE A 198 -12.63 5.22 14.33
CA PHE A 198 -12.55 6.34 13.38
C PHE A 198 -13.74 7.30 13.44
N ASP A 199 -14.72 7.06 14.31
CA ASP A 199 -15.94 7.87 14.41
C ASP A 199 -15.89 8.94 15.52
N GLY A 200 -14.73 9.11 16.16
CA GLY A 200 -14.52 10.11 17.19
C GLY A 200 -14.82 9.63 18.61
N ALA A 201 -14.77 8.32 18.89
CA ALA A 201 -14.86 7.82 20.26
C ALA A 201 -13.78 8.44 21.16
N SER A 202 -14.13 8.64 22.43
CA SER A 202 -13.19 9.18 23.41
C SER A 202 -12.07 8.17 23.73
N GLU A 203 -10.98 8.69 24.30
CA GLU A 203 -9.88 7.85 24.80
C GLU A 203 -10.38 6.79 25.79
N GLU A 204 -11.28 7.18 26.67
CA GLU A 204 -11.90 6.30 27.66
C GLU A 204 -12.73 5.20 26.99
N ALA A 205 -13.54 5.55 25.99
CA ALA A 205 -14.41 4.60 25.31
C ALA A 205 -13.61 3.49 24.61
N ILE A 206 -12.57 3.83 23.83
CA ILE A 206 -11.72 2.81 23.20
C ILE A 206 -10.90 2.04 24.23
N SER A 207 -10.45 2.68 25.30
CA SER A 207 -9.71 2.00 26.39
C SER A 207 -10.58 0.97 27.10
N GLU A 208 -11.85 1.27 27.34
CA GLU A 208 -12.81 0.34 27.94
C GLU A 208 -13.13 -0.81 26.98
N ALA A 209 -13.40 -0.53 25.70
CA ALA A 209 -13.62 -1.55 24.69
C ALA A 209 -12.42 -2.52 24.57
N ALA A 210 -11.19 -2.00 24.54
CA ALA A 210 -9.97 -2.80 24.51
C ALA A 210 -9.85 -3.69 25.76
N ARG A 211 -10.19 -3.17 26.95
CA ARG A 211 -10.15 -3.97 28.20
C ARG A 211 -11.19 -5.07 28.23
N LEU A 212 -12.37 -4.89 27.64
CA LEU A 212 -13.38 -5.95 27.50
C LEU A 212 -12.86 -7.09 26.62
N LEU A 213 -12.15 -6.75 25.54
CA LEU A 213 -11.60 -7.73 24.59
C LEU A 213 -10.38 -8.52 25.12
N MET A 214 -9.70 -8.01 26.14
CA MET A 214 -8.51 -8.65 26.73
C MET A 214 -8.85 -9.70 27.82
N GLN A 215 -10.12 -9.82 28.23
CA GLN A 215 -10.55 -10.71 29.30
C GLN A 215 -10.42 -12.20 28.95
#